data_AF-A0A3Q0JEX7-F1
#
_entry.id   AF-A0A3Q0JEX7-F1
#
_cell.length_a   1.000
_cell.length_b   1.000
_cell.length_c   1.000
_cell.angle_alpha   90.00
_cell.angle_beta   90.00
_cell.angle_gamma   90.00
#
_symmetry.space_group_name_H-M   'P 1'
#
loop_
_entity.id
_entity.type
_entity.pdbx_description
1 polymer ?
#
loop_
_entity_poly.entity_id
_entity_poly.type
_entity_poly.pdbx_seq_one_letter_code
_entity_poly.pdbx_strand_id
1 'polypeptide(L)'
;MILLDWKLLYRLLHFVCHLLNSPVQNEAEPIRVVVTGAAGQIAYSLIYQIAKGDVFGPNQPVILHLLDITPMMGVLQGVVMEISDCALPLVRG
;
A
#
# COMPACT_ATOMS: atom_id res chain seq x y z
N MET A 1 -47.69 -13.20 12.76
CA MET A 1 -46.80 -12.06 13.08
C MET A 1 -45.59 -12.64 13.79
N ILE A 2 -44.56 -12.96 13.02
CA ILE A 2 -43.49 -13.91 13.39
C ILE A 2 -42.47 -13.18 14.26
N LEU A 3 -42.23 -13.74 15.45
CA LEU A 3 -41.15 -13.36 16.36
C LEU A 3 -39.81 -13.59 15.65
N LEU A 4 -39.11 -12.51 15.31
CA LEU A 4 -37.70 -12.57 14.96
C LEU A 4 -36.94 -13.06 16.19
N ASP A 5 -36.48 -14.32 16.15
CA ASP A 5 -35.61 -14.90 17.16
C ASP A 5 -34.35 -14.02 17.30
N TRP A 6 -34.08 -13.53 18.51
CA TRP A 6 -32.89 -12.73 18.84
C TRP A 6 -31.59 -13.42 18.41
N LYS A 7 -31.55 -14.76 18.40
CA LYS A 7 -30.40 -15.54 17.88
C LYS A 7 -30.21 -15.37 16.38
N LEU A 8 -31.32 -15.26 15.62
CA LEU A 8 -31.28 -15.02 14.18
C LEU A 8 -30.79 -13.61 13.89
N LEU A 9 -31.25 -12.62 14.67
CA LEU A 9 -30.84 -11.23 14.55
C LEU A 9 -29.34 -11.05 14.88
N TYR A 10 -28.85 -11.72 15.92
CA TYR A 10 -27.43 -11.72 16.29
C TYR A 10 -26.55 -12.42 15.24
N ARG A 11 -27.02 -13.53 14.66
CA ARG A 11 -26.33 -14.21 13.55
C ARG A 11 -26.31 -13.36 12.28
N LEU A 12 -27.41 -12.66 11.97
CA LEU A 12 -27.48 -11.74 10.84
C LEU A 12 -26.55 -10.54 11.04
N LEU A 13 -26.53 -9.93 12.22
CA LEU A 13 -25.60 -8.84 12.56
C LEU A 13 -24.15 -9.31 12.46
N HIS A 14 -23.81 -10.48 13.01
CA HIS A 14 -22.47 -11.03 12.91
C HIS A 14 -22.06 -11.37 11.47
N PHE A 15 -22.98 -11.89 10.66
CA PHE A 15 -22.75 -12.18 9.24
C PHE A 15 -22.60 -10.90 8.41
N VAL A 16 -23.42 -9.88 8.67
CA VAL A 16 -23.29 -8.55 8.03
C VAL A 16 -21.98 -7.87 8.44
N CYS A 17 -21.60 -7.91 9.72
CA CYS A 17 -20.29 -7.42 10.17
C CYS A 17 -19.13 -8.16 9.47
N HIS A 18 -19.25 -9.48 9.27
CA HIS A 18 -18.26 -10.25 8.53
C HIS A 18 -18.21 -9.88 7.03
N LEU A 19 -19.35 -9.63 6.40
CA LEU A 19 -19.43 -9.15 5.01
C LEU A 19 -18.97 -7.69 4.84
N LEU A 20 -19.07 -6.85 5.88
CA LEU A 20 -18.55 -5.49 5.85
C LEU A 20 -17.04 -5.41 6.15
N ASN A 21 -16.49 -6.40 6.85
CA ASN A 21 -15.05 -6.55 7.11
C ASN A 21 -14.36 -7.56 6.19
N SER A 22 -15.02 -8.04 5.14
CA SER A 22 -14.36 -8.90 4.17
C SER A 22 -13.23 -8.09 3.53
N PRO A 23 -11.95 -8.51 3.68
CA PRO A 23 -10.85 -7.82 3.03
C PRO A 23 -11.14 -7.78 1.53
N VAL A 24 -10.88 -6.63 0.90
CA VAL A 24 -10.96 -6.48 -0.57
C VAL A 24 -9.88 -7.39 -1.16
N GLN A 25 -10.25 -8.64 -1.45
CA GLN A 25 -9.35 -9.68 -1.96
C GLN A 25 -9.30 -9.62 -3.48
N ASN A 26 -8.64 -8.58 -3.99
CA ASN A 26 -8.22 -8.49 -5.40
C ASN A 26 -6.94 -7.65 -5.51
N GLU A 27 -6.00 -7.81 -4.57
CA GLU A 27 -4.68 -7.22 -4.71
C GLU A 27 -3.84 -8.13 -5.62
N ALA A 28 -3.42 -7.61 -6.77
CA ALA A 28 -2.43 -8.28 -7.61
C ALA A 28 -1.14 -8.49 -6.79
N GLU A 29 -0.42 -9.59 -7.08
CA GLU A 29 0.87 -9.85 -6.46
C GLU A 29 1.79 -8.62 -6.59
N PRO A 30 2.40 -8.13 -5.49
CA PRO A 30 3.23 -6.93 -5.52
C PRO A 30 4.44 -7.11 -6.44
N ILE A 31 4.68 -6.15 -7.32
CA ILE A 31 5.88 -6.14 -8.16
C ILE A 31 7.05 -5.50 -7.43
N ARG A 32 8.27 -5.99 -7.67
CA ARG A 32 9.49 -5.45 -7.06
C ARG A 32 10.17 -4.49 -8.01
N VAL A 33 10.44 -3.28 -7.55
CA VAL A 33 11.06 -2.22 -8.35
C VAL A 33 12.32 -1.72 -7.66
N VAL A 34 13.46 -1.84 -8.32
CA VAL A 34 14.71 -1.23 -7.88
C VAL A 34 14.86 0.15 -8.53
N VAL A 35 15.09 1.17 -7.72
CA VAL A 35 15.43 2.53 -8.18
C VAL A 35 16.88 2.81 -7.78
N THR A 36 17.76 2.93 -8.78
CA THR A 36 19.16 3.31 -8.59
C THR A 36 19.32 4.83 -8.59
N GLY A 37 20.24 5.37 -7.78
CA GLY A 37 20.37 6.82 -7.64
C GLY A 37 19.14 7.42 -6.95
N ALA A 38 18.54 6.68 -6.01
CA ALA A 38 17.28 7.02 -5.37
C ALA A 38 17.32 8.30 -4.53
N ALA A 39 18.51 8.75 -4.11
CA ALA A 39 18.70 10.04 -3.44
C ALA A 39 18.82 11.22 -4.44
N GLY A 40 18.79 10.96 -5.75
CA GLY A 40 18.85 11.97 -6.79
C GLY A 40 17.52 12.68 -7.04
N GLN A 41 17.58 13.91 -7.57
CA GLN A 41 16.40 14.76 -7.82
C GLN A 41 15.38 14.15 -8.81
N ILE A 42 15.87 13.44 -9.83
CA ILE A 42 15.01 12.76 -10.80
C ILE A 42 14.28 11.60 -10.11
N ALA A 43 15.02 10.79 -9.35
CA ALA A 43 14.47 9.66 -8.64
C ALA A 43 13.45 10.10 -7.59
N TYR A 44 13.72 11.19 -6.86
CA TYR A 44 12.80 11.77 -5.89
C TYR A 44 11.40 12.03 -6.47
N SER A 45 11.32 12.65 -7.66
CA SER A 45 10.04 12.89 -8.33
C SER A 45 9.41 11.60 -8.88
N LEU A 46 10.24 10.67 -9.38
CA LEU A 46 9.79 9.42 -9.98
C LEU A 46 9.24 8.42 -8.95
N ILE A 47 9.88 8.32 -7.78
CA ILE A 47 9.51 7.34 -6.75
C ILE A 47 8.08 7.58 -6.28
N TYR A 48 7.67 8.83 -6.11
CA TYR A 48 6.29 9.16 -5.74
C TYR A 48 5.29 8.73 -6.82
N GLN A 49 5.60 8.95 -8.11
CA GLN A 49 4.75 8.55 -9.23
C GLN A 49 4.58 7.02 -9.30
N ILE A 50 5.66 6.27 -9.05
CA ILE A 50 5.61 4.80 -8.96
C ILE A 50 4.74 4.37 -7.77
N ALA A 51 5.00 4.93 -6.60
CA ALA A 51 4.34 4.59 -5.35
C ALA A 51 2.84 4.96 -5.33
N LYS A 52 2.45 6.01 -6.07
CA LYS A 52 1.06 6.42 -6.28
C LYS A 52 0.32 5.57 -7.32
N GLY A 53 1.02 4.79 -8.13
CA GLY A 53 0.43 3.92 -9.15
C GLY A 53 0.27 4.57 -10.53
N ASP A 54 0.87 5.74 -10.78
CA ASP A 54 0.79 6.41 -12.09
C ASP A 54 1.58 5.63 -13.17
N VAL A 55 2.55 4.80 -12.77
CA VAL A 55 3.41 4.02 -13.68
C VAL A 55 2.85 2.63 -14.00
N PHE A 56 2.41 1.88 -12.98
CA PHE A 56 1.98 0.48 -13.12
C PHE A 56 0.46 0.29 -13.03
N GLY A 57 -0.28 1.37 -12.76
CA GLY A 57 -1.72 1.38 -12.63
C GLY A 57 -2.19 1.49 -11.16
N PRO A 58 -3.43 1.97 -10.96
CA PRO A 58 -3.96 2.34 -9.63
C PRO A 58 -4.23 1.17 -8.70
N ASN A 59 -4.13 -0.07 -9.19
CA ASN A 59 -4.45 -1.29 -8.44
C ASN A 59 -3.26 -2.27 -8.34
N GLN A 60 -2.05 -1.84 -8.73
CA GLN A 60 -0.87 -2.70 -8.72
C GLN A 60 0.00 -2.34 -7.50
N PRO A 61 0.10 -3.20 -6.49
CA PRO A 61 1.00 -2.99 -5.37
C PRO A 61 2.46 -3.09 -5.81
N VAL A 62 3.34 -2.35 -5.12
CA VAL A 62 4.78 -2.27 -5.41
C VAL A 62 5.62 -2.40 -4.14
N ILE A 63 6.77 -3.06 -4.26
CA ILE A 63 7.83 -3.09 -3.26
C ILE A 63 8.99 -2.27 -3.82
N LEU A 64 9.35 -1.19 -3.13
CA LEU A 64 10.40 -0.27 -3.56
C LEU A 64 11.73 -0.65 -2.91
N HIS A 65 12.71 -0.95 -3.75
CA HIS A 65 14.10 -1.15 -3.36
C HIS A 65 14.91 0.08 -3.79
N LEU A 66 15.23 0.94 -2.83
CA LEU A 66 15.96 2.18 -3.09
C LEU A 66 17.47 1.94 -2.93
N LEU A 67 18.23 2.16 -4.00
CA LEU A 67 19.67 1.92 -4.04
C LEU A 67 20.42 3.23 -4.35
N ASP A 68 21.43 3.53 -3.54
CA ASP A 68 22.36 4.63 -3.79
C ASP A 68 23.75 4.32 -3.23
N ILE A 69 24.71 5.21 -3.46
CA ILE A 69 26.08 5.12 -2.96
C ILE A 69 26.15 5.43 -1.46
N THR A 70 27.16 4.89 -0.77
CA THR A 70 27.34 5.05 0.69
C THR A 70 27.29 6.51 1.19
N PRO A 71 27.86 7.51 0.49
CA PRO A 71 27.75 8.92 0.90
C PRO A 71 26.32 9.47 0.91
N MET A 72 25.41 8.88 0.14
CA MET A 72 24.03 9.34 -0.01
C MET A 72 23.06 8.67 0.97
N MET A 73 23.53 7.75 1.82
CA MET A 73 22.66 6.99 2.72
C MET A 73 21.83 7.88 3.68
N GLY A 74 22.37 9.03 4.11
CA GLY A 74 21.62 9.99 4.92
C GLY A 74 20.43 10.60 4.18
N VAL A 75 20.61 10.96 2.91
CA VAL A 75 19.54 11.47 2.05
C VAL A 75 18.54 10.35 1.73
N LEU A 76 19.05 9.16 1.40
CA LEU A 76 18.24 7.99 1.11
C LEU A 76 17.31 7.63 2.28
N GLN A 77 17.81 7.75 3.51
CA GLN A 77 17.00 7.54 4.72
C GLN A 77 15.86 8.57 4.82
N GLY A 78 16.11 9.83 4.45
CA GLY A 78 15.08 10.87 4.36
C GLY A 78 13.99 10.52 3.34
N VAL A 79 14.39 10.04 2.15
CA VAL A 79 13.44 9.58 1.12
C VAL A 79 12.56 8.44 1.64
N VAL A 80 13.13 7.48 2.37
CA VAL A 80 12.35 6.39 2.99
C VAL A 80 11.35 6.91 4.03
N MET A 81 11.75 7.89 4.85
CA MET A 81 10.86 8.53 5.83
C MET A 81 9.68 9.22 5.14
N GLU A 82 9.93 10.01 4.10
CA GLU A 82 8.88 10.71 3.38
C GLU A 82 7.87 9.78 2.70
N ILE A 83 8.34 8.68 2.08
CA ILE A 83 7.45 7.66 1.48
C ILE A 83 6.59 7.01 2.56
N SER A 84 7.18 6.73 3.74
CA SER A 84 6.46 6.15 4.87
C SER A 84 5.38 7.10 5.39
N ASP A 85 5.69 8.39 5.51
CA ASP A 85 4.77 9.44 5.96
C ASP A 85 3.61 9.68 4.96
N CYS A 86 3.84 9.45 3.67
CA CYS A 86 2.79 9.57 2.65
C CYS A 86 1.69 8.50 2.74
N ALA A 87 1.88 7.43 3.53
CA ALA A 87 0.90 6.36 3.74
C ALA A 87 0.27 5.81 2.43
N LEU A 88 1.10 5.61 1.40
CA LEU A 88 0.65 5.27 0.06
C LEU A 88 0.09 3.83 0.01
N PRO A 89 -1.19 3.65 -0.40
CA PRO A 89 -1.89 2.36 -0.28
C PRO A 89 -1.36 1.29 -1.25
N LEU A 90 -0.49 1.63 -2.20
CA LEU A 90 0.12 0.69 -3.14
C LEU A 90 1.54 0.26 -2.74
N VAL A 91 2.17 0.91 -1.78
CA VAL A 91 3.50 0.52 -1.30
C VAL A 91 3.36 -0.65 -0.30
N ARG A 92 4.23 -1.64 -0.42
CA ARG A 92 4.31 -2.82 0.45
C ARG A 92 5.75 -3.01 0.94
N GLY A 93 5.89 -3.61 2.12
CA GLY A 93 7.19 -3.90 2.76
C GLY A 93 7.51 -2.90 3.85
#